data_AF-A0A959JX94-F1
#
_entry.id   AF-A0A959JX94-F1
#
_cell.length_a   1.000
_cell.length_b   1.000
_cell.length_c   1.000
_cell.angle_alpha   90.00
_cell.angle_beta   90.00
_cell.angle_gamma   90.00
#
_symmetry.space_group_name_H-M   'P 1'
#
loop_
_entity.id
_entity.type
_entity.pdbx_description
1 polymer ?
#
loop_
_entity_poly.entity_id
_entity_poly.type
_entity_poly.pdbx_seq_one_letter_code
_entity_poly.pdbx_strand_id
1 'polypeptide(L)' 'EQSELAEILREIETRYLVRFTVEESDVLRCKVNLVLNYPDLSDLVSILETLLDIKIIKSGDSQYLITGKGC' A
#
# COMPACT_ATOMS: atom_id res chain seq x y z
N GLU A 1 -7.74 11.49 10.65
CA GLU A 1 -8.60 11.34 9.47
C GLU A 1 -8.42 9.94 8.90
N GLN A 2 -9.46 9.37 8.29
CA GLN A 2 -9.31 8.15 7.50
C GLN A 2 -9.10 8.56 6.04
N SER A 3 -8.08 8.04 5.38
CA SER A 3 -7.81 8.28 3.97
C SER A 3 -8.05 6.99 3.18
N GLU A 4 -8.39 7.14 1.90
CA GLU A 4 -8.53 5.97 1.02
C GLU A 4 -7.14 5.38 0.74
N LEU A 5 -7.04 4.06 0.66
CA LEU A 5 -5.79 3.37 0.34
C LEU A 5 -5.17 3.90 -0.96
N ALA A 6 -6.00 4.23 -1.95
CA ALA A 6 -5.53 4.84 -3.21
C ALA A 6 -4.72 6.13 -3.00
N GLU A 7 -5.11 6.98 -2.04
CA GLU A 7 -4.40 8.22 -1.74
C GLU A 7 -3.09 7.94 -1.01
N ILE A 8 -3.15 7.04 -0.02
CA ILE A 8 -1.98 6.60 0.74
C ILE A 8 -0.93 5.98 -0.18
N LEU A 9 -1.35 5.11 -1.11
CA LEU A 9 -0.44 4.49 -2.07
C LEU A 9 0.24 5.54 -2.95
N ARG A 10 -0.50 6.54 -3.48
CA ARG A 10 0.10 7.61 -4.28
C ARG A 10 1.16 8.40 -3.52
N GLU A 11 0.94 8.66 -2.23
CA GLU A 11 1.93 9.34 -1.39
C GLU A 11 3.17 8.47 -1.19
N ILE A 12 3.01 7.17 -0.93
CA ILE A 12 4.11 6.21 -0.80
C ILE A 12 4.90 6.10 -2.12
N GLU A 13 4.21 5.97 -3.25
CA GLU A 13 4.85 5.93 -4.58
C GLU A 13 5.75 7.14 -4.82
N THR A 14 5.25 8.33 -4.47
CA THR A 14 5.99 9.58 -4.62
C THR A 14 7.18 9.67 -3.68
N ARG A 15 7.00 9.26 -2.42
CA ARG A 15 8.03 9.38 -1.37
C ARG A 15 9.18 8.40 -1.55
N TYR A 16 8.88 7.15 -1.91
CA TYR A 16 9.88 6.08 -2.02
C TYR A 16 10.31 5.80 -3.46
N LEU A 17 9.78 6.54 -4.45
CA LEU A 17 10.05 6.35 -5.88
C LEU A 17 9.73 4.93 -6.34
N VAL A 18 8.57 4.43 -5.93
CA VAL A 18 8.07 3.09 -6.26
C VAL A 18 6.72 3.17 -6.96
N ARG A 19 6.26 2.04 -7.50
CA ARG A 19 4.96 1.93 -8.15
C ARG A 19 4.21 0.70 -7.64
N PHE A 20 2.96 0.89 -7.23
CA PHE A 20 2.04 -0.18 -6.87
C PHE A 20 1.09 -0.47 -8.03
N THR A 21 0.96 -1.75 -8.34
CA THR A 21 -0.08 -2.29 -9.21
C THR A 21 -1.05 -3.06 -8.33
N VAL A 22 -2.35 -2.88 -8.54
CA VAL A 22 -3.37 -3.55 -7.73
C VAL A 22 -4.16 -4.49 -8.61
N GLU A 23 -4.24 -5.75 -8.21
CA GLU A 23 -4.97 -6.79 -8.93
C GLU A 23 -6.49 -6.65 -8.75
N GLU A 24 -6.95 -6.48 -7.49
CA GLU A 24 -8.35 -6.29 -7.15
C GLU A 24 -8.64 -4.82 -6.80
N SER A 25 -9.45 -4.14 -7.61
CA SER A 25 -9.69 -2.69 -7.46
C SER A 25 -10.46 -2.30 -6.19
N ASP A 26 -11.15 -3.24 -5.54
CA ASP A 26 -11.96 -2.95 -4.35
C ASP A 26 -11.11 -2.53 -3.15
N VAL A 27 -9.89 -3.05 -3.05
CA VAL A 27 -8.97 -2.72 -1.96
C VAL A 27 -8.53 -1.25 -1.95
N LEU A 28 -8.56 -0.59 -3.11
CA LEU A 28 -8.23 0.83 -3.24
C LEU A 28 -9.20 1.73 -2.47
N ARG A 29 -10.42 1.26 -2.21
CA ARG A 29 -11.47 1.98 -1.48
C ARG A 29 -11.41 1.74 0.02
N CYS A 30 -10.53 0.88 0.50
CA CYS A 30 -10.35 0.64 1.93
C CYS A 30 -9.97 1.96 2.62
N LYS A 31 -10.70 2.28 3.70
CA LYS A 31 -10.39 3.43 4.54
C LYS A 31 -9.37 3.03 5.57
N VAL A 32 -8.20 3.64 5.50
CA VAL A 32 -7.08 3.34 6.39
C VAL A 32 -6.77 4.57 7.22
N ASN A 33 -6.49 4.35 8.50
CA ASN A 33 -5.93 5.37 9.36
C ASN A 33 -4.44 5.05 9.56
N LEU A 34 -3.60 5.56 8.65
CA LEU A 34 -2.16 5.35 8.68
C LEU A 34 -1.43 6.68 8.66
N VAL A 35 -0.47 6.86 9.57
CA VAL A 35 0.44 8.00 9.56
C VAL A 35 1.72 7.61 8.83
N LEU A 36 2.05 8.29 7.73
CA LEU A 36 3.22 8.00 6.91
C LEU A 36 4.50 8.60 7.51
N ASN A 37 4.89 8.12 8.69
CA ASN A 37 6.12 8.55 9.37
C ASN A 37 7.13 7.40 9.52
N TYR A 38 7.31 6.63 8.45
CA TYR A 38 8.25 5.50 8.42
C TYR A 38 9.51 5.89 7.62
N PRO A 39 10.72 5.56 8.11
CA PRO A 39 11.95 5.75 7.33
C PRO A 39 12.05 4.73 6.19
N ASP A 40 11.56 3.51 6.41
CA ASP A 40 11.71 2.38 5.50
C ASP A 40 10.36 1.96 4.88
N LEU A 41 10.39 1.69 3.57
CA LEU A 41 9.22 1.21 2.83
C LEU A 41 8.78 -0.19 3.30
N SER A 42 9.72 -1.04 3.72
CA SER A 42 9.44 -2.41 4.16
C SER A 42 8.49 -2.46 5.36
N ASP A 43 8.71 -1.58 6.34
CA ASP A 43 7.86 -1.52 7.53
C ASP A 43 6.43 -1.11 7.17
N LEU A 44 6.34 -0.12 6.27
CA LEU A 44 5.08 0.40 5.76
C LEU A 44 4.30 -0.68 4.99
N VAL A 45 4.99 -1.44 4.14
CA VAL A 45 4.43 -2.58 3.41
C VAL A 45 3.88 -3.63 4.37
N SER A 46 4.65 -4.06 5.38
CA SER A 46 4.20 -5.07 6.34
C SER A 46 2.99 -4.61 7.16
N ILE A 47 2.92 -3.32 7.49
CA ILE A 47 1.77 -2.72 8.17
C ILE A 47 0.54 -2.72 7.25
N LEU A 48 0.69 -2.34 5.99
CA LEU A 48 -0.42 -2.37 5.02
C LEU A 48 -0.94 -3.79 4.80
N GLU A 49 -0.06 -4.77 4.66
CA GLU A 49 -0.43 -6.19 4.57
C GLU A 49 -1.27 -6.64 5.77
N THR A 50 -0.84 -6.26 6.98
CA THR A 50 -1.51 -6.65 8.23
C THR A 50 -2.83 -5.92 8.44
N LEU A 51 -2.89 -4.60 8.17
CA LEU A 51 -4.07 -3.78 8.40
C LEU A 51 -5.20 -4.09 7.42
N LEU A 52 -4.84 -4.43 6.18
CA LEU A 52 -5.78 -4.59 5.09
C LEU A 52 -6.05 -6.07 4.78
N ASP A 53 -5.34 -7.02 5.38
CA ASP A 53 -5.40 -8.45 5.00
C ASP A 53 -5.12 -8.64 3.48
N ILE A 54 -4.06 -7.98 3.02
CA ILE A 54 -3.55 -8.06 1.64
C ILE A 54 -2.16 -8.64 1.61
N LYS A 55 -1.71 -8.99 0.41
CA LYS A 55 -0.33 -9.36 0.13
C LYS A 55 0.29 -8.40 -0.87
N ILE A 56 1.49 -7.93 -0.56
CA ILE A 56 2.26 -6.99 -1.37
C ILE A 56 3.55 -7.69 -1.81
N ILE A 57 3.66 -7.97 -3.10
CA ILE A 57 4.76 -8.74 -3.69
C ILE A 57 5.66 -7.79 -4.47
N LYS A 58 6.96 -7.78 -4.19
CA LYS A 58 7.92 -7.06 -5.03
C LYS A 58 8.05 -7.77 -6.38
N SER A 59 7.65 -7.11 -7.46
CA SER A 59 7.67 -7.63 -8.84
C SER A 59 8.83 -7.10 -9.69
N GLY A 60 9.54 -6.08 -9.19
CA GLY A 60 10.73 -5.50 -9.84
C GLY A 60 11.45 -4.54 -8.87
N ASP A 61 12.51 -3.86 -9.32
CA ASP A 61 13.34 -3.03 -8.45
C ASP A 61 12.55 -1.95 -7.68
N SER A 62 11.57 -1.35 -8.36
CA SER A 62 10.67 -0.30 -7.81
C SER A 62 9.18 -0.62 -8.05
N GLN A 63 8.83 -1.89 -8.26
CA GLN A 63 7.45 -2.30 -8.57
C GLN A 63 6.93 -3.29 -7.55
N TYR A 64 5.71 -3.04 -7.08
CA TYR A 64 5.00 -3.85 -6.11
C TYR A 64 3.62 -4.21 -6.64
N LEU A 65 3.23 -5.48 -6.50
CA LEU A 65 1.90 -5.98 -6.82
C LEU A 65 1.13 -6.20 -5.52
N ILE A 66 -0.03 -5.57 -5.42
CA ILE A 66 -1.00 -5.79 -4.35
C ILE A 66 -2.03 -6.79 -4.82
N THR A 67 -2.15 -7.90 -4.10
CA THR A 67 -3.13 -8.97 -4.34
C THR A 67 -3.83 -9.34 -3.02
N GLY A 68 -5.02 -9.90 -3.12
CA GLY A 68 -5.90 -10.16 -1.98
C GLY A 68 -7.09 -9.19 -1.95
N LYS A 69 -8.10 -9.58 -1.18
CA LYS A 69 -9.40 -8.89 -1.16
C LYS A 69 -9.42 -7.61 -0.33
N GLY A 70 -8.51 -7.44 0.61
CA GLY A 70 -8.50 -6.23 1.42
C GLY A 70 -9.52 -6.23 2.54
N CYS A 71 -9.57 -5.12 3.30
CA CYS A 71 -10.54 -4.86 4.37
C CYS A 71 -11.97 -5.28 4.05
#